data_AF-Q4N1F0-F1
#
_entry.id   AF-Q4N1F0-F1
#
_cell.length_a   1.000
_cell.length_b   1.000
_cell.length_c   1.000
_cell.angle_alpha   90.00
_cell.angle_beta   90.00
_cell.angle_gamma   90.00
#
_symmetry.space_group_name_H-M   'P 1'
#
loop_
_entity.id
_entity.type
_entity.pdbx_description
1 polymer ?
#
loop_
_entity_poly.entity_id
_entity_poly.type
_entity_poly.pdbx_seq_one_letter_code
_entity_poly.pdbx_strand_id
1 'polypeptide(L)'
;MGDSVRITITGDEGIDPFAAERNLENLDFEAQRQLIVNLITSMTENVKERDKIKRDKTSHPLSHIKLSTKLESQVLAAYNYLDVLKNIYSKLVSNKKKRGKYTEHELNSFGETIKNLDENLLNLENMIRYRASAMTRKTRMDLNINSVPFDKSALTTEEQNYVTESIRRWNERDEGFDKQLQEIGEAVDRIGEVAIHIGARAQDQAKAAMEAVGDVENTTKGVSEVTSKIKRLLKRQRMVECYCRFVLVLIVLILSGVVIYLVMKRLKHK
;
A
#
# COMPACT_ATOMS: atom_id res chain seq x y z
N MET A 1 -13.76 30.35 -13.08
CA MET A 1 -12.49 29.70 -13.43
C MET A 1 -12.12 28.85 -12.23
N GLY A 2 -12.33 27.54 -12.31
CA GLY A 2 -11.98 26.62 -11.25
C GLY A 2 -10.82 25.77 -11.76
N ASP A 3 -9.65 25.93 -11.14
CA ASP A 3 -8.49 25.13 -11.48
C ASP A 3 -8.77 23.67 -11.13
N SER A 4 -8.90 22.86 -12.18
CA SER A 4 -8.91 21.41 -12.07
C SER A 4 -7.52 21.00 -11.59
N VAL A 5 -7.43 20.65 -10.31
CA VAL A 5 -6.26 20.01 -9.73
C VAL A 5 -6.11 18.65 -10.42
N ARG A 6 -5.30 18.64 -11.48
CA ARG A 6 -4.91 17.44 -12.20
C ARG A 6 -3.89 16.72 -11.31
N ILE A 7 -4.36 15.77 -10.51
CA ILE A 7 -3.49 14.89 -9.74
C ILE A 7 -2.85 13.93 -10.74
N THR A 8 -1.68 14.30 -11.23
CA THR A 8 -0.81 13.41 -11.99
C THR A 8 -0.33 12.31 -11.05
N ILE A 9 -0.80 11.09 -11.24
CA ILE A 9 -0.19 9.92 -10.62
C ILE A 9 1.13 9.72 -11.36
N THR A 10 2.22 10.23 -10.80
CA THR A 10 3.57 9.81 -11.18
C THR A 10 3.72 8.35 -10.80
N GLY A 11 3.35 7.48 -11.74
CA GLY A 11 3.82 6.11 -11.76
C GLY A 11 5.33 6.14 -11.96
N ASP A 12 6.01 5.41 -11.09
CA ASP A 12 7.30 4.79 -11.38
C ASP A 12 8.49 5.74 -11.57
N GLU A 13 8.93 6.39 -10.50
CA GLU A 13 10.32 6.83 -10.40
C GLU A 13 11.19 5.63 -9.98
N GLY A 14 11.85 5.01 -10.97
CA GLY A 14 13.23 4.58 -10.81
C GLY A 14 13.55 3.09 -10.65
N ILE A 15 12.64 2.15 -10.92
CA ILE A 15 12.99 0.71 -10.88
C ILE A 15 13.02 0.18 -12.32
N ASP A 16 14.21 0.13 -12.92
CA ASP A 16 14.41 -0.51 -14.23
C ASP A 16 14.00 -2.00 -14.12
N PRO A 17 12.90 -2.43 -14.76
CA PRO A 17 12.35 -3.77 -14.58
C PRO A 17 13.30 -4.87 -15.08
N PHE A 18 14.28 -4.52 -15.92
CA PHE A 18 15.28 -5.43 -16.49
C PHE A 18 16.59 -5.46 -15.69
N ALA A 19 16.76 -4.59 -14.67
CA ALA A 19 18.00 -4.54 -13.91
C ALA A 19 18.31 -5.85 -13.18
N ALA A 20 17.29 -6.49 -12.60
CA ALA A 20 17.46 -7.77 -11.90
C ALA A 20 17.83 -8.92 -12.86
N GLU A 21 17.26 -8.95 -14.06
CA GLU A 21 17.59 -9.96 -15.09
C GLU A 21 19.04 -9.79 -15.58
N ARG A 22 19.47 -8.56 -15.89
CA ARG A 22 20.85 -8.27 -16.29
C ARG A 22 21.86 -8.63 -15.17
N ASN A 23 21.51 -8.36 -13.91
CA ASN A 23 22.36 -8.71 -12.78
C ASN A 23 22.48 -10.23 -12.60
N LEU A 24 21.39 -10.97 -12.86
CA LEU A 24 21.40 -12.44 -12.84
C LEU A 24 22.28 -13.03 -13.95
N GLU A 25 22.24 -12.45 -15.15
CA GLU A 25 23.10 -12.87 -16.27
C GLU A 25 24.58 -12.61 -15.97
N ASN A 26 24.89 -11.43 -15.45
CA ASN A 26 26.25 -11.02 -15.11
C ASN A 26 26.77 -11.62 -13.80
N LEU A 27 25.88 -12.21 -12.98
CA LEU A 27 26.13 -12.63 -11.59
C LEU A 27 26.69 -11.51 -10.72
N ASP A 28 26.16 -10.30 -10.90
CA ASP A 28 26.58 -9.13 -10.13
C ASP A 28 25.83 -9.09 -8.79
N PHE A 29 26.45 -9.69 -7.78
CA PHE A 29 25.91 -9.76 -6.43
C PHE A 29 25.73 -8.35 -5.83
N GLU A 30 26.68 -7.45 -6.08
CA GLU A 30 26.74 -6.14 -5.44
C GLU A 30 25.69 -5.19 -6.04
N ALA A 31 25.55 -5.19 -7.36
CA ALA A 31 24.50 -4.44 -8.03
C ALA A 31 23.10 -4.91 -7.60
N GLN A 32 22.90 -6.23 -7.47
CA GLN A 32 21.62 -6.78 -7.03
C GLN A 32 21.34 -6.46 -5.55
N ARG A 33 22.36 -6.52 -4.69
CA ARG A 33 22.28 -6.09 -3.29
C ARG A 33 21.82 -4.63 -3.20
N GLN A 34 22.43 -3.74 -3.99
CA GLN A 34 22.11 -2.31 -3.96
C GLN A 34 20.66 -2.04 -4.37
N LEU A 35 20.12 -2.78 -5.36
CA LEU A 35 18.71 -2.67 -5.74
C LEU A 35 17.77 -3.00 -4.57
N ILE A 36 18.05 -4.09 -3.84
CA ILE A 36 17.25 -4.49 -2.68
C ILE A 36 17.36 -3.43 -1.57
N VAL A 37 18.57 -2.95 -1.27
CA VAL A 37 18.80 -1.93 -0.23
C VAL A 37 18.07 -0.63 -0.57
N ASN A 38 18.15 -0.16 -1.82
CA ASN A 38 17.46 1.05 -2.26
C ASN A 38 15.93 0.90 -2.12
N LEU A 39 15.40 -0.28 -2.49
CA LEU A 39 13.98 -0.58 -2.36
C LEU A 39 13.55 -0.64 -0.89
N ILE A 40 14.33 -1.26 0.00
CA ILE A 40 14.08 -1.29 1.45
C ILE A 40 14.07 0.13 2.03
N THR A 41 15.03 0.97 1.67
CA THR A 41 15.08 2.38 2.11
C THR A 41 13.83 3.13 1.66
N SER A 42 13.45 3.02 0.38
CA SER A 42 12.24 3.66 -0.15
C SER A 42 10.97 3.17 0.56
N MET A 43 10.84 1.86 0.78
CA MET A 43 9.70 1.31 1.52
C MET A 43 9.67 1.82 2.97
N THR A 44 10.81 1.94 3.62
CA THR A 44 10.90 2.45 5.00
C THR A 44 10.41 3.90 5.10
N GLU A 45 10.73 4.74 4.11
CA GLU A 45 10.22 6.11 4.01
C GLU A 45 8.72 6.14 3.77
N ASN A 46 8.23 5.32 2.82
CA ASN A 46 6.80 5.19 2.52
C ASN A 46 6.00 4.70 3.75
N VAL A 47 6.55 3.79 4.57
CA VAL A 47 5.92 3.34 5.84
C VAL A 47 5.82 4.51 6.82
N LYS A 48 6.89 5.31 6.98
CA LYS A 48 6.85 6.51 7.85
C LYS A 48 5.82 7.52 7.37
N GLU A 49 5.71 7.74 6.06
CA GLU A 49 4.70 8.64 5.48
C GLU A 49 3.28 8.11 5.70
N ARG A 50 3.04 6.81 5.48
CA ARG A 50 1.75 6.17 5.75
C ARG A 50 1.34 6.34 7.22
N ASP A 51 2.25 6.12 8.15
CA ASP A 51 1.97 6.26 9.57
C ASP A 51 1.73 7.73 9.98
N LYS A 52 2.34 8.70 9.28
CA LYS A 52 2.01 10.13 9.44
C LYS A 52 0.59 10.43 8.95
N ILE A 53 0.24 9.99 7.74
CA ILE A 53 -1.11 10.15 7.15
C ILE A 53 -2.18 9.53 8.05
N LYS A 54 -1.89 8.38 8.67
CA LYS A 54 -2.79 7.71 9.62
C LYS A 54 -3.05 8.53 10.89
N ARG A 55 -2.04 9.26 11.38
CA ARG A 55 -2.15 10.09 12.60
C ARG A 55 -2.85 11.42 12.33
N ASP A 56 -2.75 11.93 11.12
CA ASP A 56 -3.40 13.17 10.71
C ASP A 56 -4.88 12.92 10.36
N LYS A 57 -5.78 13.38 11.23
CA LYS A 57 -7.23 13.24 11.04
C LYS A 57 -7.78 14.08 9.87
N THR A 58 -6.98 15.01 9.33
CA THR A 58 -7.37 15.86 8.19
C THR A 58 -6.99 15.26 6.84
N SER A 59 -6.12 14.23 6.85
CA SER A 59 -5.64 13.58 5.64
C SER A 59 -6.70 12.63 5.05
N HIS A 60 -6.83 12.65 3.71
CA HIS A 60 -7.83 11.86 3.02
C HIS A 60 -7.54 10.34 3.14
N PRO A 61 -8.51 9.49 3.54
CA PRO A 61 -8.29 8.05 3.76
C PRO A 61 -7.72 7.32 2.53
N LEU A 62 -8.05 7.81 1.34
CA LEU A 62 -7.60 7.27 0.06
C LEU A 62 -6.08 7.38 -0.14
N SER A 63 -5.43 8.39 0.44
CA SER A 63 -3.97 8.54 0.39
C SER A 63 -3.27 7.44 1.20
N HIS A 64 -3.82 7.10 2.37
CA HIS A 64 -3.34 5.99 3.19
C HIS A 64 -3.50 4.64 2.47
N ILE A 65 -4.65 4.42 1.84
CA ILE A 65 -4.94 3.18 1.09
C ILE A 65 -3.97 3.04 -0.09
N LYS A 66 -3.84 4.09 -0.92
CA LYS A 66 -2.95 4.08 -2.10
C LYS A 66 -1.50 3.79 -1.71
N LEU A 67 -1.02 4.40 -0.62
CA LEU A 67 0.34 4.18 -0.13
C LEU A 67 0.52 2.76 0.45
N SER A 68 -0.52 2.22 1.11
CA SER A 68 -0.51 0.83 1.60
C SER A 68 -0.45 -0.19 0.47
N THR A 69 -1.25 -0.01 -0.59
CA THR A 69 -1.20 -0.90 -1.78
C THR A 69 0.14 -0.80 -2.52
N LYS A 70 0.70 0.42 -2.63
CA LYS A 70 2.05 0.61 -3.19
C LYS A 70 3.09 -0.17 -2.37
N LEU A 71 3.05 -0.07 -1.05
CA LEU A 71 3.96 -0.79 -0.14
C LEU A 71 3.85 -2.31 -0.32
N GLU A 72 2.65 -2.88 -0.45
CA GLU A 72 2.47 -4.32 -0.69
C GLU A 72 3.12 -4.78 -2.02
N SER A 73 2.94 -3.99 -3.09
CA SER A 73 3.58 -4.30 -4.38
C SER A 73 5.11 -4.23 -4.31
N GLN A 74 5.65 -3.28 -3.54
CA GLN A 74 7.09 -3.12 -3.35
C GLN A 74 7.69 -4.27 -2.53
N VAL A 75 6.97 -4.79 -1.53
CA VAL A 75 7.39 -5.98 -0.77
C VAL A 75 7.50 -7.19 -1.67
N LEU A 76 6.52 -7.43 -2.54
CA LEU A 76 6.57 -8.54 -3.50
C LEU A 76 7.78 -8.41 -4.45
N ALA A 77 8.02 -7.20 -4.97
CA ALA A 77 9.18 -6.93 -5.82
C ALA A 77 10.51 -7.15 -5.07
N ALA A 78 10.59 -6.76 -3.79
CA ALA A 78 11.78 -6.95 -2.99
C ALA A 78 12.09 -8.43 -2.72
N TYR A 79 11.07 -9.26 -2.47
CA TYR A 79 11.25 -10.71 -2.37
C TYR A 79 11.72 -11.33 -3.70
N ASN A 80 11.17 -10.91 -4.83
CA ASN A 80 11.64 -11.35 -6.15
C ASN A 80 13.13 -11.00 -6.36
N TYR A 81 13.55 -9.77 -5.99
CA TYR A 81 14.94 -9.37 -6.08
C TYR A 81 15.85 -10.14 -5.13
N LEU A 82 15.38 -10.47 -3.93
CA LEU A 82 16.09 -11.30 -2.98
C LEU A 82 16.27 -12.74 -3.49
N ASP A 83 15.26 -13.32 -4.13
CA ASP A 83 15.37 -14.63 -4.78
C ASP A 83 16.38 -14.62 -5.93
N VAL A 84 16.42 -13.55 -6.72
CA VAL A 84 17.47 -13.35 -7.73
C VAL A 84 18.86 -13.29 -7.06
N LEU A 85 19.00 -12.57 -5.94
CA LEU A 85 20.27 -12.51 -5.19
C LEU A 85 20.68 -13.89 -4.63
N LYS A 86 19.74 -14.66 -4.08
CA LYS A 86 19.94 -16.05 -3.62
C LYS A 86 20.39 -16.95 -4.78
N ASN A 87 19.79 -16.78 -5.96
CA ASN A 87 20.17 -17.51 -7.17
C ASN A 87 21.57 -17.14 -7.68
N ILE A 88 21.94 -15.86 -7.65
CA ILE A 88 23.30 -15.40 -7.97
C ILE A 88 24.30 -16.05 -7.00
N TYR A 89 24.03 -16.00 -5.70
CA TYR A 89 24.87 -16.61 -4.67
C TYR A 89 25.04 -18.12 -4.87
N SER A 90 23.94 -18.85 -5.09
CA SER A 90 23.98 -20.29 -5.39
C SER A 90 24.85 -20.59 -6.61
N LYS A 91 24.68 -19.84 -7.71
CA LYS A 91 25.49 -19.98 -8.93
C LYS A 91 26.98 -19.68 -8.70
N LEU A 92 27.31 -18.72 -7.83
CA LEU A 92 28.68 -18.38 -7.45
C LEU A 92 29.33 -19.49 -6.62
N VAL A 93 28.60 -20.08 -5.67
CA VAL A 93 29.09 -21.17 -4.81
C VAL A 93 29.25 -22.49 -5.59
N SER A 94 28.27 -22.83 -6.43
CA SER A 94 28.27 -24.10 -7.17
C SER A 94 29.28 -24.14 -8.33
N ASN A 95 29.63 -23.00 -8.92
CA ASN A 95 30.55 -22.95 -10.06
C ASN A 95 32.00 -22.75 -9.63
N LYS A 96 32.81 -23.81 -9.63
CA LYS A 96 34.25 -23.78 -9.26
C LYS A 96 35.05 -22.68 -9.98
N LYS A 97 34.76 -22.39 -11.26
CA LYS A 97 35.48 -21.34 -12.02
C LYS A 97 35.13 -19.93 -11.56
N LYS A 98 33.89 -19.71 -11.11
CA LYS A 98 33.44 -18.39 -10.63
C LYS A 98 33.72 -18.21 -9.14
N ARG A 99 33.66 -19.28 -8.35
CA ARG A 99 34.07 -19.33 -6.94
C ARG A 99 35.52 -18.89 -6.75
N GLY A 100 36.42 -19.25 -7.67
CA GLY A 100 37.84 -18.87 -7.61
C GLY A 100 38.12 -17.35 -7.67
N LYS A 101 37.13 -16.52 -8.02
CA LYS A 101 37.25 -15.06 -8.01
C LYS A 101 37.03 -14.44 -6.62
N TYR A 102 36.49 -15.21 -5.68
CA TYR A 102 36.10 -14.73 -4.36
C TYR A 102 36.78 -15.55 -3.28
N THR A 103 37.16 -14.88 -2.20
CA THR A 103 37.65 -15.54 -1.00
C THR A 103 36.51 -16.25 -0.26
N GLU A 104 36.84 -17.26 0.54
CA GLU A 104 35.85 -17.95 1.38
C GLU A 104 35.19 -17.00 2.39
N HIS A 105 35.93 -15.98 2.85
CA HIS A 105 35.41 -14.94 3.71
C HIS A 105 34.35 -14.06 3.00
N GLU A 106 34.59 -13.65 1.76
CA GLU A 106 33.61 -12.88 0.97
C GLU A 106 32.34 -13.68 0.68
N LEU A 107 32.47 -14.97 0.36
CA LEU A 107 31.31 -15.85 0.14
C LEU A 107 30.49 -16.05 1.41
N ASN A 108 31.13 -16.14 2.58
CA ASN A 108 30.41 -16.18 3.86
C ASN A 108 29.72 -14.85 4.14
N SER A 109 30.39 -13.72 3.88
CA SER A 109 29.82 -12.38 4.01
C SER A 109 28.60 -12.16 3.09
N PHE A 110 28.60 -12.72 1.88
CA PHE A 110 27.43 -12.70 0.99
C PHE A 110 26.25 -13.49 1.57
N GLY A 111 26.51 -14.66 2.18
CA GLY A 111 25.49 -15.44 2.87
C GLY A 111 24.88 -14.69 4.07
N GLU A 112 25.72 -14.05 4.88
CA GLU A 112 25.29 -13.19 5.98
C GLU A 112 24.48 -11.98 5.49
N THR A 113 24.91 -11.37 4.39
CA THR A 113 24.20 -10.24 3.75
C THR A 113 22.80 -10.65 3.30
N ILE A 114 22.67 -11.81 2.64
CA ILE A 114 21.35 -12.33 2.24
C ILE A 114 20.46 -12.52 3.46
N LYS A 115 20.99 -13.13 4.53
CA LYS A 115 20.23 -13.36 5.76
C LYS A 115 19.78 -12.05 6.42
N ASN A 116 20.66 -11.05 6.48
CA ASN A 116 20.35 -9.73 7.01
C ASN A 116 19.27 -9.02 6.18
N LEU A 117 19.31 -9.13 4.84
CA LEU A 117 18.29 -8.57 3.96
C LEU A 117 16.94 -9.28 4.11
N ASP A 118 16.95 -10.60 4.26
CA ASP A 118 15.76 -11.42 4.51
C ASP A 118 15.09 -11.03 5.84
N GLU A 119 15.87 -10.89 6.93
CA GLU A 119 15.37 -10.43 8.24
C GLU A 119 14.82 -9.00 8.18
N ASN A 120 15.50 -8.09 7.46
CA ASN A 120 15.03 -6.71 7.29
C ASN A 120 13.71 -6.65 6.49
N LEU A 121 13.57 -7.44 5.42
CA LEU A 121 12.33 -7.51 4.65
C LEU A 121 11.18 -8.09 5.46
N LEU A 122 11.44 -9.14 6.25
CA LEU A 122 10.43 -9.72 7.13
C LEU A 122 9.94 -8.70 8.17
N ASN A 123 10.84 -7.95 8.80
CA ASN A 123 10.49 -6.90 9.75
C ASN A 123 9.64 -5.81 9.09
N LEU A 124 10.03 -5.40 7.88
CA LEU A 124 9.33 -4.36 7.13
C LEU A 124 7.96 -4.83 6.63
N GLU A 125 7.82 -6.09 6.22
CA GLU A 125 6.54 -6.72 5.90
C GLU A 125 5.60 -6.74 7.13
N ASN A 126 6.12 -7.09 8.31
CA ASN A 126 5.34 -7.07 9.55
C ASN A 126 4.84 -5.66 9.89
N MET A 127 5.67 -4.64 9.68
CA MET A 127 5.29 -3.23 9.83
C MET A 127 4.22 -2.81 8.81
N ILE A 128 4.28 -3.32 7.57
CA ILE A 128 3.32 -3.00 6.52
C ILE A 128 1.97 -3.65 6.81
N ARG A 129 1.96 -4.95 7.14
CA ARG A 129 0.74 -5.75 7.34
C ARG A 129 0.13 -5.61 8.74
N TYR A 130 0.72 -4.79 9.62
CA TYR A 130 0.35 -4.69 11.04
C TYR A 130 0.26 -6.05 11.73
N ARG A 131 1.05 -7.03 11.27
CA ARG A 131 1.17 -8.31 11.97
C ARG A 131 2.08 -8.03 13.15
N ALA A 132 1.54 -8.10 14.36
CA ALA A 132 2.37 -8.01 15.55
C ALA A 132 3.47 -9.06 15.40
N SER A 133 4.74 -8.62 15.43
CA SER A 133 5.89 -9.50 15.44
C SER A 133 5.86 -10.31 16.74
N ALA A 134 5.02 -11.34 16.79
CA ALA A 134 4.92 -12.30 17.89
C ALA A 134 6.12 -13.25 17.93
N MET A 135 7.23 -12.88 17.30
CA MET A 135 8.38 -13.75 17.09
C MET A 135 9.71 -12.99 17.17
N THR A 136 9.83 -12.01 18.08
CA THR A 136 11.13 -11.81 18.72
C THR A 136 11.39 -13.04 19.58
N ARG A 137 12.22 -13.94 19.03
CA ARG A 137 12.75 -15.13 19.68
C ARG A 137 12.96 -14.87 21.18
N LYS A 138 12.26 -15.63 22.02
CA LYS A 138 12.65 -15.84 23.42
C LYS A 138 14.10 -16.33 23.40
N THR A 139 15.06 -15.42 23.50
CA THR A 139 16.39 -15.76 24.02
C THR A 139 16.13 -16.09 25.49
N ARG A 140 15.81 -17.36 25.76
CA ARG A 140 15.87 -17.91 27.10
C ARG A 140 17.33 -17.75 27.51
N MET A 141 17.64 -16.72 28.28
CA MET A 141 18.82 -16.76 29.12
C MET A 141 18.55 -17.88 30.12
N ASP A 142 19.14 -19.05 29.88
CA ASP A 142 19.28 -20.09 30.90
C ASP A 142 20.19 -19.50 31.98
N LEU A 143 19.57 -18.81 32.94
CA LEU A 143 20.20 -18.58 34.23
C LEU A 143 20.26 -19.95 34.90
N ASN A 144 21.43 -20.59 34.81
CA ASN A 144 21.71 -21.82 35.52
C ASN A 144 21.75 -21.53 37.03
N ILE A 145 20.59 -21.60 37.69
CA ILE A 145 20.42 -21.36 39.14
C ILE A 145 20.97 -22.53 39.99
N ASN A 146 21.52 -23.59 39.38
CA ASN A 146 22.04 -24.74 40.11
C ASN A 146 23.41 -24.52 40.81
N SER A 147 23.91 -23.29 40.95
CA SER A 147 25.24 -23.04 41.52
C SER A 147 25.27 -22.45 42.93
N VAL A 148 24.17 -22.46 43.68
CA VAL A 148 24.23 -22.17 45.12
C VAL A 148 24.06 -23.49 45.87
N PRO A 149 25.14 -24.08 46.44
CA PRO A 149 25.03 -25.24 47.30
C PRO A 149 24.31 -24.81 48.57
N PHE A 150 23.01 -25.10 48.65
CA PHE A 150 22.21 -24.87 49.85
C PHE A 150 22.40 -26.06 50.79
N ASP A 151 23.16 -25.86 51.86
CA ASP A 151 23.43 -26.90 52.86
C ASP A 151 22.20 -27.11 53.75
N LYS A 152 21.37 -28.10 53.39
CA LYS A 152 20.16 -28.49 54.12
C LYS A 152 20.43 -28.93 55.56
N SER A 153 21.68 -29.21 55.92
CA SER A 153 22.11 -29.64 57.26
C SER A 153 22.20 -28.51 58.28
N ALA A 154 22.25 -27.25 57.82
CA ALA A 154 22.46 -26.07 58.65
C ALA A 154 21.15 -25.44 59.16
N LEU A 155 19.99 -25.92 58.72
CA LEU A 155 18.67 -25.41 59.12
C LEU A 155 18.08 -26.26 60.25
N THR A 156 17.40 -25.59 61.18
CA THR A 156 16.56 -26.26 62.17
C THR A 156 15.34 -26.92 61.50
N THR A 157 14.76 -27.96 62.13
CA THR A 157 13.60 -28.70 61.58
C THR A 157 12.38 -27.81 61.29
N GLU A 158 12.21 -26.70 62.00
CA GLU A 158 11.15 -25.71 61.71
C GLU A 158 11.43 -24.92 60.43
N GLU A 159 12.67 -24.47 60.23
CA GLU A 159 13.05 -23.74 59.02
C GLU A 159 12.98 -24.63 57.78
N GLN A 160 13.31 -25.92 57.92
CA GLN A 160 13.21 -26.88 56.81
C GLN A 160 11.77 -27.13 56.38
N ASN A 161 10.82 -27.18 57.34
CA ASN A 161 9.39 -27.26 57.06
C ASN A 161 8.86 -25.98 56.41
N TYR A 162 9.28 -24.81 56.89
CA TYR A 162 8.89 -23.51 56.30
C TYR A 162 9.36 -23.35 54.85
N VAL A 163 10.60 -23.77 54.55
CA VAL A 163 11.15 -23.76 53.18
C VAL A 163 10.35 -24.70 52.28
N THR A 164 10.02 -25.91 52.76
CA THR A 164 9.25 -26.89 51.97
C THR A 164 7.83 -26.41 51.69
N GLU A 165 7.17 -25.79 52.67
CA GLU A 165 5.84 -25.19 52.48
C GLU A 165 5.87 -23.98 51.54
N SER A 166 6.91 -23.16 51.64
CA SER A 166 7.11 -22.00 50.77
C SER A 166 7.35 -22.41 49.33
N ILE A 167 8.15 -23.45 49.08
CA ILE A 167 8.37 -24.03 47.75
C ILE A 167 7.05 -24.59 47.19
N ARG A 168 6.25 -25.29 48.01
CA ARG A 168 4.95 -25.82 47.57
C ARG A 168 3.98 -24.72 47.16
N ARG A 169 3.86 -23.66 47.97
CA ARG A 169 3.03 -22.48 47.65
C ARG A 169 3.56 -21.71 46.45
N TRP A 170 4.84 -21.81 46.13
CA TRP A 170 5.43 -21.16 44.97
C TRP A 170 5.11 -21.96 43.71
N ASN A 171 5.30 -23.29 43.73
CA ASN A 171 4.93 -24.19 42.63
C ASN A 171 3.44 -24.14 42.30
N GLU A 172 2.54 -24.16 43.30
CA GLU A 172 1.09 -24.04 43.08
C GLU A 172 0.72 -22.70 42.41
N ARG A 173 1.48 -21.64 42.67
CA ARG A 173 1.27 -20.32 42.08
C ARG A 173 1.82 -20.26 40.65
N ASP A 174 2.95 -20.91 40.40
CA ASP A 174 3.59 -20.98 39.10
C ASP A 174 2.74 -21.78 38.10
N GLU A 175 2.17 -22.92 38.52
CA GLU A 175 1.17 -23.65 37.70
C GLU A 175 -0.05 -22.78 37.36
N GLY A 176 -0.49 -21.93 38.31
CA GLY A 176 -1.56 -20.97 38.08
C GLY A 176 -1.18 -19.90 37.04
N PHE A 177 0.06 -19.41 37.08
CA PHE A 177 0.58 -18.44 36.11
C PHE A 177 0.75 -19.05 34.72
N ASP A 178 1.27 -20.28 34.63
CA ASP A 178 1.43 -20.98 33.36
C ASP A 178 0.07 -21.21 32.67
N LYS A 179 -0.94 -21.59 33.44
CA LYS A 179 -2.31 -21.74 32.92
C LYS A 179 -2.87 -20.43 32.40
N GLN A 180 -2.69 -19.32 33.12
CA GLN A 180 -3.12 -18.00 32.67
C GLN A 180 -2.37 -17.54 31.42
N LEU A 181 -1.06 -17.81 31.34
CA LEU A 181 -0.24 -17.51 30.16
C LEU A 181 -0.71 -18.29 28.92
N GLN A 182 -1.09 -19.55 29.11
CA GLN A 182 -1.64 -20.37 28.03
C GLN A 182 -3.00 -19.82 27.55
N GLU A 183 -3.91 -19.48 28.47
CA GLU A 183 -5.21 -18.89 28.13
C GLU A 183 -5.06 -17.53 27.40
N ILE A 184 -4.09 -16.70 27.80
CA ILE A 184 -3.77 -15.45 27.10
C ILE A 184 -3.23 -15.74 25.70
N GLY A 185 -2.35 -16.72 25.53
CA GLY A 185 -1.82 -17.13 24.22
C GLY A 185 -2.94 -17.52 23.26
N GLU A 186 -3.86 -18.37 23.71
CA GLU A 186 -5.02 -18.79 22.91
C GLU A 186 -6.00 -17.65 22.60
N ALA A 187 -6.16 -16.68 23.51
CA ALA A 187 -6.95 -15.48 23.25
C ALA A 187 -6.31 -14.59 22.20
N VAL A 188 -4.99 -14.41 22.25
CA VAL A 188 -4.22 -13.62 21.27
C VAL A 188 -4.27 -14.26 19.89
N ASP A 189 -4.11 -15.58 19.78
CA ASP A 189 -4.18 -16.28 18.49
C ASP A 189 -5.56 -16.12 17.85
N ARG A 190 -6.65 -16.25 18.64
CA ARG A 190 -8.02 -16.00 18.17
C ARG A 190 -8.21 -14.55 17.70
N ILE A 191 -7.66 -13.57 18.41
CA ILE A 191 -7.70 -12.16 17.99
C ILE A 191 -6.91 -11.96 16.70
N GLY A 192 -5.76 -12.62 16.54
CA GLY A 192 -4.94 -12.58 15.34
C GLY A 192 -5.71 -13.07 14.10
N GLU A 193 -6.43 -14.19 14.22
CA GLU A 193 -7.26 -14.74 13.14
C GLU A 193 -8.39 -13.79 12.75
N VAL A 194 -9.10 -13.22 13.73
CA VAL A 194 -10.15 -12.22 13.49
C VAL A 194 -9.58 -10.95 12.85
N ALA A 195 -8.40 -10.49 13.26
CA ALA A 195 -7.75 -9.32 12.69
C ALA A 195 -7.38 -9.52 11.21
N ILE A 196 -6.91 -10.72 10.83
CA ILE A 196 -6.66 -11.07 9.42
C ILE A 196 -7.96 -11.00 8.61
N HIS A 197 -9.05 -11.56 9.14
CA HIS A 197 -10.36 -11.50 8.47
C HIS A 197 -10.90 -10.07 8.32
N ILE A 198 -10.72 -9.22 9.33
CA ILE A 198 -11.09 -7.80 9.25
C ILE A 198 -10.23 -7.09 8.21
N GLY A 199 -8.93 -7.34 8.19
CA GLY A 199 -8.00 -6.77 7.21
C GLY A 199 -8.41 -7.13 5.78
N ALA A 200 -8.68 -8.41 5.51
CA ALA A 200 -9.13 -8.88 4.21
C ALA A 200 -10.46 -8.21 3.77
N ARG A 201 -11.46 -8.15 4.67
CA ARG A 201 -12.73 -7.47 4.37
C ARG A 201 -12.58 -5.97 4.14
N ALA A 202 -11.69 -5.31 4.89
CA ALA A 202 -11.40 -3.90 4.68
C ALA A 202 -10.76 -3.65 3.31
N GLN A 203 -9.90 -4.56 2.85
CA GLN A 203 -9.30 -4.51 1.52
C GLN A 203 -10.33 -4.72 0.41
N ASP A 204 -11.24 -5.68 0.56
CA ASP A 204 -12.34 -5.89 -0.39
C ASP A 204 -13.27 -4.67 -0.47
N GLN A 205 -13.61 -4.06 0.67
CA GLN A 205 -14.40 -2.84 0.70
C GLN A 205 -13.66 -1.65 0.06
N ALA A 206 -12.34 -1.54 0.26
CA ALA A 206 -11.54 -0.52 -0.39
C ALA A 206 -11.54 -0.68 -1.91
N LYS A 207 -11.41 -1.93 -2.41
CA LYS A 207 -11.49 -2.21 -3.84
C LYS A 207 -12.86 -1.84 -4.42
N ALA A 208 -13.94 -2.25 -3.77
CA ALA A 208 -15.30 -1.89 -4.19
C ALA A 208 -15.53 -0.37 -4.19
N ALA A 209 -14.98 0.35 -3.22
CA ALA A 209 -15.06 1.81 -3.18
C ALA A 209 -14.29 2.45 -4.35
N MET A 210 -13.12 1.92 -4.73
CA MET A 210 -12.37 2.41 -5.90
C MET A 210 -13.13 2.18 -7.20
N GLU A 211 -13.76 1.01 -7.37
CA GLU A 211 -14.61 0.71 -8.52
C GLU A 211 -15.80 1.67 -8.59
N ALA A 212 -16.49 1.91 -7.47
CA ALA A 212 -17.60 2.86 -7.40
C ALA A 212 -17.18 4.30 -7.75
N VAL A 213 -15.99 4.73 -7.33
CA VAL A 213 -15.45 6.05 -7.72
C VAL A 213 -15.19 6.10 -9.23
N GLY A 214 -14.64 5.04 -9.82
CA GLY A 214 -14.47 4.93 -11.27
C GLY A 214 -15.80 5.07 -12.02
N ASP A 215 -16.85 4.42 -11.55
CA ASP A 215 -18.20 4.52 -12.11
C ASP A 215 -18.80 5.92 -12.00
N VAL A 216 -18.58 6.61 -10.87
CA VAL A 216 -19.00 8.00 -10.66
C VAL A 216 -18.26 8.95 -11.60
N GLU A 217 -16.95 8.77 -11.80
CA GLU A 217 -16.17 9.56 -12.76
C GLU A 217 -16.67 9.36 -14.20
N ASN A 218 -16.90 8.11 -14.59
CA ASN A 218 -17.42 7.76 -15.92
C ASN A 218 -18.82 8.35 -16.14
N THR A 219 -19.69 8.25 -15.14
CA THR A 219 -21.04 8.85 -15.18
C THR A 219 -20.96 10.37 -15.28
N THR A 220 -20.08 11.01 -14.51
CA THR A 220 -19.86 12.47 -14.53
C THR A 220 -19.36 12.93 -15.91
N LYS A 221 -18.43 12.20 -16.53
CA LYS A 221 -17.99 12.44 -17.91
C LYS A 221 -19.16 12.31 -18.88
N GLY A 222 -19.98 11.26 -18.76
CA GLY A 222 -21.18 11.07 -19.58
C GLY A 222 -22.19 12.23 -19.45
N VAL A 223 -22.47 12.68 -18.22
CA VAL A 223 -23.36 13.82 -17.95
C VAL A 223 -22.78 15.12 -18.56
N SER A 224 -21.48 15.34 -18.45
CA SER A 224 -20.80 16.49 -19.06
C SER A 224 -20.92 16.48 -20.59
N GLU A 225 -20.74 15.32 -21.22
CA GLU A 225 -20.90 15.17 -22.67
C GLU A 225 -22.34 15.43 -23.12
N VAL A 226 -23.33 14.89 -22.40
CA VAL A 226 -24.76 15.14 -22.68
C VAL A 226 -25.07 16.63 -22.53
N THR A 227 -24.58 17.27 -21.47
CA THR A 227 -24.73 18.71 -21.24
C THR A 227 -24.12 19.53 -22.39
N SER A 228 -22.94 19.12 -22.89
CA SER A 228 -22.31 19.74 -24.05
C SER A 228 -23.14 19.58 -25.32
N LYS A 229 -23.72 18.40 -25.56
CA LYS A 229 -24.63 18.13 -26.68
C LYS A 229 -25.89 19.00 -26.60
N ILE A 230 -26.53 19.09 -25.43
CA ILE A 230 -27.70 19.94 -25.20
C ILE A 230 -27.35 21.40 -25.49
N LYS A 231 -26.21 21.90 -25.00
CA LYS A 231 -25.76 23.27 -25.25
C LYS A 231 -25.55 23.55 -26.74
N ARG A 232 -25.02 22.60 -27.50
CA ARG A 232 -24.88 22.71 -28.97
C ARG A 232 -26.24 22.75 -29.67
N LEU A 233 -27.18 21.90 -29.27
CA LEU A 233 -28.54 21.88 -29.81
C LEU A 233 -29.27 23.20 -29.54
N LEU A 234 -29.20 23.73 -28.32
CA LEU A 234 -29.80 25.02 -27.95
C LEU A 234 -29.19 26.18 -28.75
N LYS A 235 -27.86 26.18 -28.97
CA LYS A 235 -27.22 27.17 -29.85
C LYS A 235 -27.74 27.08 -31.28
N ARG A 236 -27.90 25.87 -31.83
CA ARG A 236 -28.42 25.66 -33.18
C ARG A 236 -29.87 26.11 -33.30
N GLN A 237 -30.72 25.77 -32.33
CA GLN A 237 -32.10 26.23 -32.28
C GLN A 237 -32.18 27.76 -32.27
N ARG A 238 -31.38 28.42 -31.42
CA ARG A 238 -31.33 29.89 -31.37
C ARG A 238 -30.95 30.52 -32.72
N MET A 239 -30.00 29.92 -33.45
CA MET A 239 -29.64 30.38 -34.79
C MET A 239 -30.81 30.23 -35.77
N VAL A 240 -31.50 29.07 -35.76
CA VAL A 240 -32.67 28.83 -36.62
C VAL A 240 -33.81 29.79 -36.31
N GLU A 241 -34.10 30.04 -35.03
CA GLU A 241 -35.10 31.03 -34.61
C GLU A 241 -34.73 32.44 -35.08
N CYS A 242 -33.45 32.82 -35.02
CA CYS A 242 -32.97 34.11 -35.52
C CYS A 242 -33.17 34.23 -37.05
N TYR A 243 -32.80 33.21 -37.82
CA TYR A 243 -33.03 33.16 -39.26
C TYR A 243 -34.53 33.24 -39.60
N CYS A 244 -35.38 32.50 -38.89
CA CYS A 244 -36.82 32.53 -39.10
C CYS A 244 -37.39 33.93 -38.83
N ARG A 245 -36.97 34.59 -37.74
CA ARG A 245 -37.36 35.98 -37.44
C ARG A 245 -36.91 36.95 -38.54
N PHE A 246 -35.68 36.80 -39.05
CA PHE A 246 -35.17 37.64 -40.12
C PHE A 246 -35.98 37.48 -41.43
N VAL A 247 -36.31 36.24 -41.80
CA VAL A 247 -37.15 35.94 -42.97
C VAL A 247 -38.55 36.54 -42.81
N LEU A 248 -39.16 36.44 -41.63
CA LEU A 248 -40.47 37.05 -41.37
C LEU A 248 -40.44 38.57 -41.54
N VAL A 249 -39.39 39.25 -41.05
CA VAL A 249 -39.22 40.70 -41.23
C VAL A 249 -39.10 41.06 -42.71
N LEU A 250 -38.34 40.28 -43.51
CA LEU A 250 -38.23 40.51 -44.95
C LEU A 250 -39.58 40.38 -45.66
N ILE A 251 -40.39 39.37 -45.31
CA ILE A 251 -41.73 39.20 -45.89
C ILE A 251 -42.61 40.42 -45.60
N VAL A 252 -42.59 40.93 -44.36
CA VAL A 252 -43.35 42.12 -43.97
C VAL A 252 -42.91 43.36 -44.77
N LEU A 253 -41.60 43.53 -45.00
CA LEU A 253 -41.07 44.64 -45.81
C LEU A 253 -41.49 44.55 -47.29
N ILE A 254 -41.54 43.34 -47.86
CA ILE A 254 -42.03 43.14 -49.23
C ILE A 254 -43.52 43.49 -49.31
N LEU A 255 -44.33 42.99 -48.37
CA LEU A 255 -45.76 43.27 -48.32
C LEU A 255 -46.04 44.77 -48.16
N SER A 256 -45.30 45.46 -47.29
CA SER A 256 -45.47 46.91 -47.13
C SER A 256 -45.09 47.67 -48.40
N GLY A 257 -44.01 47.26 -49.09
CA GLY A 257 -43.63 47.81 -50.40
C GLY A 257 -44.71 47.64 -51.47
N VAL A 258 -45.34 46.46 -51.54
CA VAL A 258 -46.47 46.20 -52.44
C VAL A 258 -47.67 47.09 -52.12
N VAL A 259 -48.02 47.25 -50.85
CA VAL A 259 -49.12 48.12 -50.42
C VAL A 259 -48.85 49.57 -50.81
N ILE A 260 -47.65 50.08 -50.54
CA ILE A 260 -47.24 51.45 -50.91
C ILE A 260 -47.30 51.64 -52.43
N TYR A 261 -46.82 50.67 -53.21
CA TYR A 261 -46.90 50.70 -54.67
C TYR A 261 -48.35 50.77 -55.17
N LEU A 262 -49.26 49.95 -54.59
CA LEU A 262 -50.68 49.97 -54.95
C LEU A 262 -51.34 51.31 -54.62
N VAL A 263 -51.01 51.91 -53.47
CA VAL A 263 -51.50 53.25 -53.06
C VAL A 263 -51.00 54.33 -54.02
N MET A 264 -49.71 54.34 -54.34
CA MET A 264 -49.14 55.29 -55.30
C MET A 264 -49.77 55.14 -56.70
N LYS A 265 -49.96 53.90 -57.16
CA LYS A 265 -50.62 53.63 -58.45
C LYS A 265 -52.07 54.14 -58.46
N ARG A 266 -52.81 53.96 -57.37
CA ARG A 266 -54.19 54.47 -57.22
C ARG A 266 -54.24 56.00 -57.19
N LEU A 267 -53.28 56.66 -56.53
CA LEU A 267 -53.18 58.11 -56.48
C LEU A 267 -52.83 58.73 -57.84
N LYS A 268 -51.99 58.06 -58.64
CA LYS A 268 -51.59 58.53 -59.97
C LYS A 268 -52.66 58.36 -61.06
N HIS A 269 -53.68 57.52 -60.81
CA HIS A 269 -54.81 57.29 -61.70
C HIS A 269 -56.10 58.04 -61.28
N LYS A 270 -56.00 58.93 -60.29
CA LYS A 270 -56.98 59.98 -60.00
C LYS A 270 -56.47 61.30 -60.56
#